data_AF-A0A924FMI8-F1
#
_entry.id   AF-A0A924FMI8-F1
#
_cell.length_a   1.000
_cell.length_b   1.000
_cell.length_c   1.000
_cell.angle_alpha   90.00
_cell.angle_beta   90.00
_cell.angle_gamma   90.00
#
_symmetry.space_group_name_H-M   'P 1'
#
loop_
_entity.id
_entity.type
_entity.pdbx_description
1 polymer ?
#
loop_
_entity_poly.entity_id
_entity_poly.type
_entity_poly.pdbx_seq_one_letter_code
_entity_poly.pdbx_strand_id
1 'polypeptide(L)'
;MKQNHVPCAIVTVSGAHPLRLKLANTFITRLRGLMMAGVLQRDEGLLLTRCSSIHTCFMRQSVDVIFLDAGGVVKRCVSDLPPWRMRLRSYRDGHDGPASKARHVLELRAGSIARLKIRKGARLEHPFFQASEGKRTADRDVPSPVSPVARERGSAMIEFAVVAPIITLMGLAMLQYGLMFFAKNQYNHAAFMAARAGSTGHADINAIRQAYVRALVPLYSASPRPVDLALAGSKAQADADANLQIEMLNPTAESFADFNDVDLQNTIGGGTHRVIPNGGLAYKKAIFIPAGSGQNIQDANLLKLRLTHAYKPQVPLIGAMVSRYLRWTNPGTGGFNSQKINEGLIPVVMHVTLHMQSDAIEGISVSAPGRGNGGAPGNPGMPPASRPDAPPCATVLCTADPSGSANAGNAGNKPDPGGTNDAGGANDPGGTGGKEPEAPGGPCQQQIA
;
A
#
# COMPACT_ATOMS: atom_id res chain seq x y z
N MET A 1 5.29 -34.63 -13.85
CA MET A 1 4.41 -34.87 -15.01
C MET A 1 5.17 -35.73 -16.03
N LYS A 2 4.80 -37.02 -16.17
CA LYS A 2 5.35 -37.92 -17.21
C LYS A 2 4.86 -37.40 -18.58
N GLN A 3 5.76 -36.95 -19.45
CA GLN A 3 5.41 -36.38 -20.75
C GLN A 3 5.79 -37.35 -21.87
N ASN A 4 4.80 -37.76 -22.67
CA ASN A 4 4.94 -38.72 -23.78
C ASN A 4 5.84 -38.14 -24.87
N HIS A 5 7.09 -38.57 -24.89
CA HIS A 5 7.99 -38.33 -26.01
C HIS A 5 7.71 -39.37 -27.09
N VAL A 6 7.56 -38.93 -28.33
CA VAL A 6 7.37 -39.79 -29.48
C VAL A 6 8.75 -40.02 -30.13
N PRO A 7 9.18 -41.28 -30.34
CA PRO A 7 10.39 -41.57 -31.10
C PRO A 7 10.17 -41.20 -32.57
N CYS A 8 11.17 -40.54 -33.15
CA CYS A 8 11.13 -40.03 -34.52
C CYS A 8 12.55 -39.89 -35.05
N ALA A 9 12.72 -39.53 -36.33
CA ALA A 9 14.04 -39.32 -36.91
C ALA A 9 14.07 -38.08 -37.79
N ILE A 10 15.20 -37.38 -37.81
CA ILE A 10 15.47 -36.36 -38.82
C ILE A 10 16.43 -36.93 -39.87
N VAL A 11 15.96 -36.99 -41.11
CA VAL A 11 16.73 -37.47 -42.26
C VAL A 11 17.46 -36.30 -42.88
N THR A 12 18.78 -36.42 -42.89
CA THR A 12 19.72 -35.42 -43.43
C THR A 12 20.58 -36.05 -44.51
N VAL A 13 21.40 -35.23 -45.18
CA VAL A 13 22.38 -35.74 -46.17
C VAL A 13 23.41 -36.70 -45.57
N SER A 14 23.61 -36.67 -44.24
CA SER A 14 24.55 -37.56 -43.55
C SER A 14 23.87 -38.82 -42.97
N GLY A 15 22.58 -39.03 -43.24
CA GLY A 15 21.80 -40.15 -42.72
C GLY A 15 20.64 -39.74 -41.80
N ALA A 16 19.95 -40.76 -41.27
CA ALA A 16 18.83 -40.61 -40.34
C ALA A 16 19.33 -40.54 -38.90
N HIS A 17 18.89 -39.51 -38.16
CA HIS A 17 19.27 -39.29 -36.76
C HIS A 17 18.05 -39.43 -35.84
N PRO A 18 18.08 -40.33 -34.85
CA PRO A 18 16.94 -40.54 -33.94
C PRO A 18 16.77 -39.36 -32.99
N LEU A 19 15.51 -38.99 -32.73
CA LEU A 19 15.09 -37.92 -31.83
C LEU A 19 13.87 -38.36 -31.01
N ARG A 20 13.71 -37.77 -29.82
CA ARG A 20 12.54 -37.94 -28.95
C ARG A 20 11.82 -36.62 -28.83
N LEU A 21 10.69 -36.48 -29.51
CA LEU A 21 9.98 -35.20 -29.58
C LEU A 21 8.71 -35.22 -28.76
N LYS A 22 8.50 -34.14 -28.01
CA LYS A 22 7.20 -33.83 -27.43
C LYS A 22 6.36 -33.05 -28.43
N LEU A 23 5.10 -33.43 -28.58
CA LEU A 23 4.16 -32.71 -29.45
C LEU A 23 3.45 -31.59 -28.67
N ALA A 24 3.49 -30.37 -29.21
CA ALA A 24 2.69 -29.24 -28.77
C ALA A 24 1.70 -28.87 -29.88
N ASN A 25 0.43 -29.26 -29.67
CA ASN A 25 -0.65 -29.14 -30.65
C ASN A 25 -1.82 -28.24 -30.19
N THR A 26 -1.85 -27.83 -28.92
CA THR A 26 -2.81 -26.86 -28.39
C THR A 26 -2.13 -25.52 -28.14
N PHE A 27 -2.90 -24.42 -28.10
CA PHE A 27 -2.31 -23.10 -27.82
C PHE A 27 -1.58 -23.03 -26.49
N ILE A 28 -2.15 -23.57 -25.39
CA ILE A 28 -1.48 -23.58 -24.08
C ILE A 28 -0.16 -24.36 -24.16
N THR A 29 -0.14 -25.51 -24.86
CA THR A 29 1.11 -26.28 -25.01
C THR A 29 2.14 -25.58 -25.90
N ARG A 30 1.69 -24.79 -26.90
CA ARG A 30 2.55 -23.96 -27.75
C ARG A 30 3.07 -22.70 -27.05
N LEU A 31 2.20 -21.94 -26.39
CA LEU A 31 2.52 -20.74 -25.62
C LEU A 31 3.47 -21.11 -24.48
N ARG A 32 3.16 -22.19 -23.74
CA ARG A 32 4.05 -22.70 -22.68
C ARG A 32 5.42 -23.06 -23.26
N GLY A 33 5.45 -23.70 -24.43
CA GLY A 33 6.70 -24.12 -25.09
C GLY A 33 7.66 -24.78 -24.11
N LEU A 34 8.90 -24.29 -24.12
CA LEU A 34 9.95 -24.60 -23.15
C LEU A 34 10.09 -23.56 -22.01
N MET A 35 9.10 -22.67 -21.80
CA MET A 35 9.11 -21.74 -20.68
C MET A 35 9.16 -22.52 -19.35
N MET A 36 10.15 -22.19 -18.52
CA MET A 36 10.42 -22.86 -17.24
C MET A 36 10.70 -24.38 -17.35
N ALA A 37 10.92 -24.90 -18.56
CA ALA A 37 11.38 -26.28 -18.73
C ALA A 37 12.85 -26.41 -18.32
N GLY A 38 13.23 -27.58 -17.81
CA GLY A 38 14.62 -27.92 -17.56
C GLY A 38 15.44 -27.98 -18.86
N VAL A 39 16.76 -28.15 -18.72
CA VAL A 39 17.65 -28.23 -19.87
C VAL A 39 17.23 -29.37 -20.80
N LEU A 40 17.08 -29.06 -22.09
CA LEU A 40 16.77 -30.06 -23.11
C LEU A 40 17.93 -31.05 -23.19
N GLN A 41 17.62 -32.34 -23.10
CA GLN A 41 18.62 -33.38 -23.31
C GLN A 41 19.07 -33.41 -24.76
N ARG A 42 20.22 -34.06 -25.02
CA ARG A 42 20.91 -34.04 -26.31
C ARG A 42 19.99 -34.38 -27.50
N ASP A 43 19.14 -35.40 -27.35
CA ASP A 43 18.28 -35.91 -28.43
C ASP A 43 16.78 -35.71 -28.14
N GLU A 44 16.46 -34.78 -27.24
CA GLU A 44 15.09 -34.36 -26.95
C GLU A 44 14.74 -33.05 -27.67
N GLY A 45 13.46 -32.86 -27.95
CA GLY A 45 12.98 -31.64 -28.58
C GLY A 45 11.47 -31.45 -28.45
N LEU A 46 11.01 -30.28 -28.91
CA LEU A 46 9.60 -29.90 -28.91
C LEU A 46 9.16 -29.61 -30.35
N LEU A 47 8.11 -30.29 -30.81
CA LEU A 47 7.46 -30.02 -32.09
C LEU A 47 6.21 -29.18 -31.86
N LEU A 48 6.30 -27.90 -32.20
CA LEU A 48 5.19 -26.96 -32.23
C LEU A 48 4.46 -27.08 -33.57
N THR A 49 3.27 -27.69 -33.54
CA THR A 49 2.47 -27.84 -34.76
C THR A 49 1.64 -26.60 -35.06
N ARG A 50 1.45 -26.27 -36.35
CA ARG A 50 0.70 -25.08 -36.80
C ARG A 50 1.26 -23.77 -36.25
N CYS A 51 2.55 -23.75 -35.97
CA CYS A 51 3.28 -22.61 -35.46
C CYS A 51 4.27 -22.12 -36.51
N SER A 52 4.30 -20.82 -36.78
CA SER A 52 5.25 -20.22 -37.73
C SER A 52 6.03 -19.06 -37.14
N SER A 53 5.87 -18.84 -35.84
CA SER A 53 6.53 -17.78 -35.08
C SER A 53 6.80 -18.31 -33.68
N ILE A 54 7.97 -18.01 -33.14
CA ILE A 54 8.40 -18.49 -31.83
C ILE A 54 8.90 -17.30 -30.99
N HIS A 55 8.65 -17.36 -29.68
CA HIS A 55 9.29 -16.49 -28.70
C HIS A 55 10.13 -17.34 -27.75
N THR A 56 11.24 -16.78 -27.26
CA THR A 56 12.08 -17.39 -26.22
C THR A 56 11.98 -16.62 -24.89
N CYS A 57 10.89 -15.85 -24.70
CA CYS A 57 10.59 -15.20 -23.42
C CYS A 57 10.54 -16.25 -22.29
N PHE A 58 11.09 -15.92 -21.13
CA PHE A 58 11.11 -16.82 -19.95
C PHE A 58 11.81 -18.18 -20.15
N MET A 59 12.65 -18.32 -21.18
CA MET A 59 13.57 -19.45 -21.33
C MET A 59 14.88 -19.19 -20.59
N ARG A 60 15.50 -20.25 -20.06
CA ARG A 60 16.78 -20.17 -19.32
C ARG A 60 18.00 -20.58 -20.15
N GLN A 61 17.78 -21.06 -21.37
CA GLN A 61 18.79 -21.61 -22.26
C GLN A 61 18.54 -21.18 -23.71
N SER A 62 19.59 -21.14 -24.52
CA SER A 62 19.45 -21.01 -25.96
C SER A 62 18.96 -22.31 -26.59
N VAL A 63 18.31 -22.18 -27.75
CA VAL A 63 17.76 -23.31 -28.49
C VAL A 63 18.02 -23.18 -29.98
N ASP A 64 18.14 -24.33 -30.62
CA ASP A 64 18.15 -24.42 -32.07
C ASP A 64 16.71 -24.54 -32.57
N VAL A 65 16.34 -23.68 -33.52
CA VAL A 65 14.97 -23.56 -34.04
C VAL A 65 14.94 -23.94 -35.51
N ILE A 66 14.11 -24.90 -35.87
CA ILE A 66 13.98 -25.41 -37.23
C ILE A 66 12.55 -25.20 -37.72
N PHE A 67 12.38 -24.41 -38.76
CA PHE A 67 11.08 -24.15 -39.38
C PHE A 67 10.79 -25.22 -40.45
N LEU A 68 9.67 -25.92 -40.30
CA LEU A 68 9.24 -27.02 -41.17
C LEU A 68 8.00 -26.62 -41.99
N ASP A 69 7.86 -27.15 -43.20
CA ASP A 69 6.60 -27.07 -43.95
C ASP A 69 5.57 -28.14 -43.52
N ALA A 70 4.42 -28.19 -44.20
CA ALA A 70 3.32 -29.09 -43.86
C ALA A 70 3.68 -30.59 -43.93
N GLY A 71 4.72 -30.97 -44.69
CA GLY A 71 5.18 -32.35 -44.84
C GLY A 71 6.39 -32.71 -43.97
N GLY A 72 6.82 -31.80 -43.09
CA GLY A 72 7.98 -31.98 -42.23
C GLY A 72 9.33 -31.64 -42.89
N VAL A 73 9.34 -30.94 -44.03
CA VAL A 73 10.59 -30.56 -44.71
C VAL A 73 11.13 -29.25 -44.14
N VAL A 74 12.43 -29.22 -43.85
CA VAL A 74 13.15 -28.07 -43.29
C VAL A 74 13.20 -26.93 -44.31
N LYS A 75 12.60 -25.79 -43.94
CA LYS A 75 12.59 -24.56 -44.72
C LYS A 75 13.67 -23.58 -44.27
N ARG A 76 13.98 -23.54 -42.97
CA ARG A 76 14.96 -22.65 -42.36
C ARG A 76 15.46 -23.20 -41.04
N CYS A 77 16.72 -22.93 -40.73
CA CYS A 77 17.35 -23.23 -39.45
C CYS A 77 17.81 -21.92 -38.80
N VAL A 78 17.67 -21.81 -37.49
CA VAL A 78 18.20 -20.72 -36.67
C VAL A 78 18.91 -21.38 -35.50
N SER A 79 20.23 -21.34 -35.51
CA SER A 79 21.06 -21.89 -34.45
C SER A 79 21.20 -20.92 -33.28
N ASP A 80 21.33 -21.48 -32.08
CA ASP A 80 21.69 -20.77 -30.85
C ASP A 80 20.83 -19.53 -30.58
N LEU A 81 19.51 -19.64 -30.74
CA LEU A 81 18.59 -18.54 -30.46
C LEU A 81 18.56 -18.27 -28.95
N PRO A 82 19.03 -17.09 -28.47
CA PRO A 82 19.13 -16.84 -27.04
C PRO A 82 17.75 -16.54 -26.42
N PRO A 83 17.65 -16.59 -25.07
CA PRO A 83 16.47 -16.12 -24.34
C PRO A 83 16.06 -14.69 -24.70
N TRP A 84 14.78 -14.36 -24.49
CA TRP A 84 14.22 -13.02 -24.73
C TRP A 84 14.38 -12.53 -26.18
N ARG A 85 14.17 -13.44 -27.14
CA ARG A 85 14.10 -13.14 -28.57
C ARG A 85 12.76 -13.57 -29.15
N MET A 86 12.41 -12.96 -30.28
CA MET A 86 11.25 -13.37 -31.06
C MET A 86 11.68 -13.59 -32.51
N ARG A 87 11.17 -14.66 -33.13
CA ARG A 87 11.38 -14.98 -34.55
C ARG A 87 10.02 -15.20 -35.19
N LEU A 88 9.60 -14.22 -35.97
CA LEU A 88 8.36 -14.25 -36.74
C LEU A 88 8.61 -14.89 -38.11
N ARG A 89 7.57 -15.47 -38.73
CA ARG A 89 7.64 -16.02 -40.10
C ARG A 89 8.26 -15.04 -41.12
N SER A 90 7.91 -13.76 -41.00
CA SER A 90 8.35 -12.68 -41.88
C SER A 90 9.73 -12.12 -41.53
N TYR A 91 10.32 -12.54 -40.39
CA TYR A 91 11.58 -11.99 -39.91
C TYR A 91 12.74 -12.42 -40.80
N ARG A 92 13.53 -11.44 -41.27
CA ARG A 92 14.69 -11.62 -42.12
C ARG A 92 15.93 -11.44 -41.25
N ASP A 93 16.74 -12.50 -41.13
CA ASP A 93 17.92 -12.49 -40.27
C ASP A 93 19.03 -13.26 -41.01
N GLY A 94 20.10 -12.56 -41.38
CA GLY A 94 21.23 -13.12 -42.13
C GLY A 94 20.92 -13.54 -43.58
N HIS A 95 21.79 -14.40 -44.12
CA HIS A 95 21.75 -14.94 -45.49
C HIS A 95 20.55 -15.86 -45.78
N ASP A 96 19.86 -16.34 -44.74
CA ASP A 96 18.68 -17.19 -44.87
C ASP A 96 17.40 -16.34 -44.85
N GLY A 97 16.76 -16.24 -46.01
CA GLY A 97 15.53 -15.46 -46.22
C GLY A 97 14.33 -15.87 -45.33
N PRO A 98 13.16 -15.22 -45.51
CA PRO A 98 11.96 -15.54 -44.75
C PRO A 98 11.58 -17.03 -44.90
N ALA A 99 11.05 -17.62 -43.84
CA ALA A 99 10.62 -19.03 -43.81
C ALA A 99 9.28 -19.20 -44.55
N SER A 100 9.26 -18.84 -45.84
CA SER A 100 8.07 -18.94 -46.69
C SER A 100 7.56 -20.38 -46.70
N LYS A 101 6.24 -20.54 -46.51
CA LYS A 101 5.54 -21.83 -46.38
C LYS A 101 5.86 -22.66 -45.12
N ALA A 102 6.59 -22.14 -44.13
CA ALA A 102 6.74 -22.80 -42.83
C ALA A 102 5.41 -22.87 -42.08
N ARG A 103 5.08 -24.06 -41.57
CA ARG A 103 3.83 -24.42 -40.90
C ARG A 103 4.03 -25.00 -39.50
N HIS A 104 5.22 -25.50 -39.20
CA HIS A 104 5.57 -26.08 -37.90
C HIS A 104 6.96 -25.58 -37.48
N VAL A 105 7.24 -25.62 -36.18
CA VAL A 105 8.54 -25.30 -35.61
C VAL A 105 9.02 -26.46 -34.76
N LEU A 106 10.26 -26.88 -34.97
CA LEU A 106 10.96 -27.85 -34.13
C LEU A 106 12.02 -27.10 -33.30
N GLU A 107 11.94 -27.24 -31.99
CA GLU A 107 12.94 -26.74 -31.04
C GLU A 107 13.82 -27.89 -30.56
N LEU A 108 15.13 -27.72 -30.66
CA LEU A 108 16.16 -28.64 -30.18
C LEU A 108 17.11 -27.92 -29.24
N ARG A 109 17.91 -28.69 -28.49
CA ARG A 109 19.03 -28.14 -27.71
C ARG A 109 19.98 -27.35 -28.62
N ALA A 110 20.48 -26.21 -28.16
CA ALA A 110 21.49 -25.44 -28.88
C ALA A 110 22.67 -26.32 -29.33
N GLY A 111 23.11 -26.12 -30.58
CA GLY A 111 24.18 -26.88 -31.24
C GLY A 111 23.74 -28.18 -31.92
N SER A 112 22.46 -28.54 -31.87
CA SER A 112 21.92 -29.73 -32.54
C SER A 112 21.89 -29.62 -34.06
N ILE A 113 21.66 -28.42 -34.62
CA ILE A 113 21.71 -28.15 -36.07
C ILE A 113 23.09 -28.49 -36.62
N ALA A 114 24.15 -28.00 -35.97
CA ALA A 114 25.53 -28.26 -36.36
C ALA A 114 25.89 -29.74 -36.20
N ARG A 115 25.56 -30.32 -35.03
CA ARG A 115 25.85 -31.72 -34.70
C ARG A 115 25.22 -32.71 -35.68
N LEU A 116 23.94 -32.52 -35.99
CA LEU A 116 23.16 -33.42 -36.85
C LEU A 116 23.23 -33.03 -38.33
N LYS A 117 24.01 -31.99 -38.68
CA LYS A 117 24.14 -31.46 -40.05
C LYS A 117 22.79 -31.13 -40.70
N ILE A 118 21.86 -30.57 -39.91
CA ILE A 118 20.52 -30.21 -40.39
C ILE A 118 20.66 -29.00 -41.32
N ARG A 119 20.15 -29.14 -42.54
CA ARG A 119 20.12 -28.08 -43.56
C ARG A 119 18.74 -27.99 -44.19
N LYS A 120 18.47 -26.89 -44.88
CA LYS A 120 17.28 -26.72 -45.71
C LYS A 120 17.13 -27.91 -46.67
N GLY A 121 15.93 -28.48 -46.73
CA GLY A 121 15.64 -29.70 -47.50
C GLY A 121 15.72 -31.01 -46.70
N ALA A 122 16.34 -31.03 -45.52
CA ALA A 122 16.23 -32.17 -44.60
C ALA A 122 14.76 -32.43 -44.20
N ARG A 123 14.45 -33.65 -43.75
CA ARG A 123 13.07 -34.06 -43.47
C ARG A 123 12.93 -34.65 -42.08
N LEU A 124 11.92 -34.19 -41.33
CA LEU A 124 11.53 -34.79 -40.06
C LEU A 124 10.49 -35.89 -40.30
N GLU A 125 10.85 -37.12 -39.98
CA GLU A 125 9.96 -38.27 -39.96
C GLU A 125 9.32 -38.40 -38.58
N HIS A 126 8.06 -38.01 -38.47
CA HIS A 126 7.29 -38.10 -37.24
C HIS A 126 5.88 -38.59 -37.57
N PRO A 127 5.21 -39.41 -36.73
CA PRO A 127 3.88 -39.96 -36.99
C PRO A 127 2.84 -38.91 -37.39
N PHE A 128 2.96 -37.69 -36.85
CA PHE A 128 2.15 -36.53 -37.21
C PHE A 128 2.15 -36.20 -38.72
N PHE A 129 3.27 -36.38 -39.42
CA PHE A 129 3.39 -36.11 -40.86
C PHE A 129 3.01 -37.32 -41.72
N GLN A 130 3.28 -38.54 -41.25
CA GLN A 130 2.95 -39.79 -41.96
C GLN A 130 1.44 -40.01 -42.10
N ALA A 131 0.65 -39.62 -41.09
CA ALA A 131 -0.81 -39.63 -41.16
C ALA A 131 -1.40 -38.74 -42.29
N SER A 132 -0.61 -37.79 -42.82
CA SER A 132 -1.01 -36.94 -43.95
C SER A 132 -0.62 -37.50 -45.32
N GLU A 133 0.35 -38.44 -45.38
CA GLU A 133 0.85 -39.02 -46.63
C GLU A 133 0.05 -40.25 -47.09
N GLY A 134 -0.45 -41.07 -46.16
CA GLY A 134 -1.30 -42.22 -46.49
C GLY A 134 -2.63 -41.85 -47.19
N LYS A 135 -3.04 -40.58 -47.13
CA LYS A 135 -4.21 -40.04 -47.86
C LYS A 135 -3.87 -39.52 -49.26
N ARG A 136 -2.58 -39.35 -49.59
CA ARG A 136 -2.10 -38.77 -50.87
C ARG A 136 -1.66 -39.80 -51.90
N THR A 137 -1.33 -41.02 -51.47
CA THR A 137 -0.86 -42.09 -52.37
C THR A 137 -1.99 -42.94 -52.96
N ALA A 138 -3.18 -42.93 -52.35
CA ALA A 138 -4.35 -43.65 -52.86
C ALA A 138 -5.15 -42.87 -53.94
N ASP A 139 -4.79 -41.62 -54.23
CA ASP A 139 -5.58 -40.68 -55.03
C ASP A 139 -4.79 -40.13 -56.24
N ARG A 140 -3.93 -40.96 -56.86
CA ARG A 140 -3.08 -40.54 -57.98
C ARG A 140 -3.71 -40.63 -59.38
N ASP A 141 -4.92 -41.20 -59.51
CA ASP A 141 -5.54 -41.45 -60.83
C ASP A 141 -6.80 -40.63 -61.17
N VAL A 142 -7.16 -39.58 -60.40
CA VAL A 142 -8.29 -38.70 -60.76
C VAL A 142 -7.93 -37.22 -60.51
N PRO A 143 -8.15 -36.29 -61.45
CA PRO A 143 -8.03 -34.87 -61.16
C PRO A 143 -9.24 -34.43 -60.32
N SER A 144 -9.10 -34.48 -59.00
CA SER A 144 -10.14 -34.11 -58.04
C SER A 144 -9.83 -32.79 -57.31
N PRO A 145 -10.88 -32.03 -56.97
CA PRO A 145 -10.76 -30.64 -56.53
C PRO A 145 -10.09 -30.55 -55.16
N VAL A 146 -9.29 -29.51 -54.99
CA VAL A 146 -8.58 -29.14 -53.77
C VAL A 146 -9.54 -29.13 -52.59
N SER A 147 -9.58 -30.20 -51.79
CA SER A 147 -10.31 -30.21 -50.52
C SER A 147 -9.60 -29.26 -49.56
N PRO A 148 -10.28 -28.26 -48.99
CA PRO A 148 -9.63 -27.30 -48.13
C PRO A 148 -9.23 -28.02 -46.84
N VAL A 149 -7.92 -28.19 -46.63
CA VAL A 149 -7.36 -28.45 -45.30
C VAL A 149 -7.99 -27.43 -44.36
N ALA A 150 -8.76 -27.90 -43.37
CA ALA A 150 -9.44 -27.09 -42.38
C ALA A 150 -8.46 -26.03 -41.84
N ARG A 151 -8.65 -24.81 -42.33
CA ARG A 151 -7.77 -23.68 -42.07
C ARG A 151 -8.16 -23.21 -40.67
N GLU A 152 -7.37 -23.54 -39.66
CA GLU A 152 -7.48 -22.93 -38.32
C GLU A 152 -7.10 -21.44 -38.38
N ARG A 153 -7.94 -20.65 -39.03
CA ARG A 153 -7.81 -19.18 -39.09
C ARG A 153 -8.49 -18.51 -37.89
N GLY A 154 -9.19 -19.26 -37.04
CA GLY A 154 -9.98 -18.72 -35.92
C GLY A 154 -9.44 -18.95 -34.51
N SER A 155 -8.67 -20.02 -34.25
CA SER A 155 -8.23 -20.37 -32.88
C SER A 155 -7.39 -19.25 -32.24
N ALA A 156 -6.41 -18.73 -32.99
CA ALA A 156 -5.54 -17.65 -32.50
C ALA A 156 -6.29 -16.34 -32.22
N MET A 157 -7.37 -16.06 -32.95
CA MET A 157 -8.20 -14.87 -32.72
C MET A 157 -9.06 -15.02 -31.47
N ILE A 158 -9.63 -16.21 -31.23
CA ILE A 158 -10.39 -16.51 -30.02
C ILE A 158 -9.47 -16.49 -28.79
N GLU A 159 -8.28 -17.07 -28.92
CA GLU A 159 -7.26 -17.09 -27.86
C GLU A 159 -6.78 -15.67 -27.51
N PHE A 160 -6.50 -14.84 -28.52
CA PHE A 160 -6.17 -13.42 -28.29
C PHE A 160 -7.34 -12.64 -27.69
N ALA A 161 -8.57 -12.89 -28.14
CA ALA A 161 -9.75 -12.22 -27.60
C ALA A 161 -9.99 -12.53 -26.12
N VAL A 162 -9.55 -13.70 -25.63
CA VAL A 162 -9.63 -14.06 -24.21
C VAL A 162 -8.46 -13.51 -23.39
N VAL A 163 -7.24 -13.61 -23.91
CA VAL A 163 -6.03 -13.24 -23.15
C VAL A 163 -5.75 -11.73 -23.18
N ALA A 164 -6.01 -11.05 -24.30
CA ALA A 164 -5.69 -9.64 -24.46
C ALA A 164 -6.44 -8.73 -23.46
N PRO A 165 -7.74 -8.91 -23.17
CA PRO A 165 -8.42 -8.13 -22.14
C PRO A 165 -7.81 -8.32 -20.75
N ILE A 166 -7.41 -9.55 -20.40
CA ILE A 166 -6.82 -9.86 -19.08
C ILE A 166 -5.47 -9.16 -18.93
N ILE A 167 -4.59 -9.29 -19.93
CA ILE A 167 -3.27 -8.62 -19.91
C ILE A 167 -3.46 -7.10 -19.90
N THR A 168 -4.40 -6.57 -20.68
CA THR A 168 -4.69 -5.14 -20.72
C THR A 168 -5.18 -4.62 -19.37
N LEU A 169 -6.14 -5.32 -18.74
CA LEU A 169 -6.62 -4.97 -17.39
C LEU A 169 -5.51 -5.03 -16.36
N MET A 170 -4.65 -6.06 -16.41
CA MET A 170 -3.49 -6.19 -15.53
C MET A 170 -2.52 -5.01 -15.72
N GLY A 171 -2.20 -4.64 -16.96
CA GLY A 171 -1.32 -3.51 -17.26
C GLY A 171 -1.89 -2.17 -16.78
N LEU A 172 -3.20 -1.93 -17.01
CA LEU A 172 -3.88 -0.74 -16.50
C LEU A 172 -3.93 -0.72 -14.97
N ALA A 173 -4.12 -1.87 -14.32
CA ALA A 173 -4.12 -1.99 -12.87
C ALA A 173 -2.73 -1.70 -12.27
N MET A 174 -1.67 -2.20 -12.90
CA MET A 174 -0.28 -1.90 -12.51
C MET A 174 0.03 -0.41 -12.64
N LEU A 175 -0.39 0.23 -13.74
CA LEU A 175 -0.24 1.68 -13.92
C LEU A 175 -0.99 2.46 -12.84
N GLN A 176 -2.25 2.11 -12.58
CA GLN A 176 -3.07 2.74 -11.54
C GLN A 176 -2.46 2.56 -10.15
N TYR A 177 -1.93 1.38 -9.84
CA TYR A 177 -1.24 1.10 -8.59
C TYR A 177 0.03 1.96 -8.46
N GLY A 178 0.83 2.09 -9.52
CA GLY A 178 2.02 2.94 -9.52
C GLY A 178 1.71 4.41 -9.22
N LEU A 179 0.64 4.95 -9.83
CA LEU A 179 0.19 6.32 -9.58
C LEU A 179 -0.31 6.52 -8.14
N MET A 180 -1.10 5.57 -7.64
CA MET A 180 -1.57 5.60 -6.25
C MET A 180 -0.42 5.46 -5.25
N PHE A 181 0.59 4.63 -5.55
CA PHE A 181 1.76 4.44 -4.71
C PHE A 181 2.59 5.73 -4.61
N PHE A 182 2.79 6.43 -5.74
CA PHE A 182 3.44 7.73 -5.75
C PHE A 182 2.67 8.76 -4.89
N ALA A 183 1.36 8.85 -5.07
CA ALA A 183 0.51 9.73 -4.26
C ALA A 183 0.59 9.39 -2.76
N LYS A 184 0.53 8.10 -2.39
CA LYS A 184 0.65 7.63 -1.01
C LYS A 184 1.99 8.03 -0.38
N ASN A 185 3.09 7.91 -1.12
CA ASN A 185 4.40 8.34 -0.62
C ASN A 185 4.44 9.85 -0.36
N GLN A 186 3.85 10.65 -1.25
CA GLN A 186 3.74 12.10 -1.05
C GLN A 186 2.87 12.44 0.17
N TYR A 187 1.74 11.75 0.34
CA TYR A 187 0.86 11.92 1.49
C TYR A 187 1.55 11.55 2.82
N ASN A 188 2.35 10.48 2.84
CA ASN A 188 3.13 10.11 4.02
C ASN A 188 4.17 11.18 4.37
N HIS A 189 4.88 11.71 3.37
CA HIS A 189 5.83 12.81 3.58
C HIS A 189 5.12 14.07 4.10
N ALA A 190 3.99 14.44 3.50
CA ALA A 190 3.19 15.57 3.93
C ALA A 190 2.65 15.39 5.35
N ALA A 191 2.21 14.19 5.72
CA ALA A 191 1.78 13.87 7.08
C ALA A 191 2.91 14.04 8.11
N PHE A 192 4.13 13.64 7.77
CA PHE A 192 5.30 13.85 8.62
C PHE A 192 5.63 15.34 8.79
N MET A 193 5.61 16.11 7.70
CA MET A 193 5.82 17.56 7.74
C MET A 193 4.74 18.27 8.55
N ALA A 194 3.48 17.83 8.44
CA ALA A 194 2.36 18.32 9.21
C ALA A 194 2.55 18.05 10.71
N ALA A 195 2.91 16.82 11.07
CA ALA A 195 3.18 16.47 12.47
C ALA A 195 4.36 17.24 13.05
N ARG A 196 5.42 17.50 12.26
CA ARG A 196 6.57 18.30 12.70
C ARG A 196 6.17 19.75 12.96
N ALA A 197 5.33 20.33 12.11
CA ALA A 197 4.77 21.66 12.34
C ALA A 197 3.90 21.68 13.59
N GLY A 198 3.05 20.66 13.78
CA GLY A 198 2.25 20.53 15.00
C GLY A 198 3.08 20.37 16.27
N SER A 199 4.15 19.57 16.24
CA SER A 199 4.96 19.30 17.44
C SER A 199 5.70 20.53 17.93
N THR A 200 6.06 21.45 17.02
CA THR A 200 6.76 22.71 17.32
C THR A 200 5.83 23.92 17.41
N GLY A 201 4.59 23.79 16.94
CA GLY A 201 3.57 24.84 16.88
C GLY A 201 2.39 24.59 17.80
N HIS A 202 2.64 24.11 19.03
CA HIS A 202 1.62 23.94 20.07
C HIS A 202 0.44 23.03 19.71
N ALA A 203 0.66 22.07 18.80
CA ALA A 203 -0.36 21.21 18.21
C ALA A 203 -1.48 21.98 17.45
N ASP A 204 -1.20 23.20 16.98
CA ASP A 204 -2.16 24.00 16.21
C ASP A 204 -2.55 23.32 14.89
N ILE A 205 -3.86 23.11 14.71
CA ILE A 205 -4.41 22.39 13.56
C ILE A 205 -4.23 23.18 12.26
N ASN A 206 -4.22 24.51 12.32
CA ASN A 206 -4.03 25.36 11.14
C ASN A 206 -2.60 25.26 10.64
N ALA A 207 -1.61 25.31 11.53
CA ALA A 207 -0.21 25.07 11.21
C ALA A 207 0.03 23.67 10.64
N ILE A 208 -0.59 22.64 11.24
CA ILE A 208 -0.55 21.26 10.73
C ILE A 208 -1.12 21.19 9.30
N ARG A 209 -2.32 21.75 9.06
CA ARG A 209 -2.96 21.77 7.74
C ARG A 209 -2.12 22.53 6.72
N GLN A 210 -1.61 23.71 7.05
CA GLN A 210 -0.78 24.51 6.14
C GLN A 210 0.53 23.80 5.78
N ALA A 211 1.19 23.17 6.75
CA ALA A 211 2.40 22.39 6.50
C ALA A 211 2.12 21.16 5.62
N TYR A 212 0.98 20.48 5.85
CA TYR A 212 0.52 19.39 4.99
C TYR A 212 0.31 19.86 3.55
N VAL A 213 -0.47 20.92 3.34
CA VAL A 213 -0.79 21.47 2.01
C VAL A 213 0.48 21.94 1.29
N ARG A 214 1.38 22.64 1.99
CA ARG A 214 2.67 23.07 1.43
C ARG A 214 3.49 21.87 0.97
N ALA A 215 3.50 20.79 1.73
CA ALA A 215 4.21 19.57 1.36
C ALA A 215 3.54 18.82 0.19
N LEU A 216 2.29 19.10 -0.16
CA LEU A 216 1.62 18.51 -1.33
C LEU A 216 1.89 19.26 -2.65
N VAL A 217 2.39 20.50 -2.61
CA VAL A 217 2.62 21.33 -3.81
C VAL A 217 3.34 20.58 -4.95
N PRO A 218 4.39 19.78 -4.71
CA PRO A 218 5.09 19.02 -5.77
C PRO A 218 4.20 18.01 -6.52
N LEU A 219 3.07 17.59 -5.94
CA LEU A 219 2.11 16.69 -6.60
C LEU A 219 1.38 17.37 -7.76
N TYR A 220 1.23 18.70 -7.73
CA TYR A 220 0.45 19.47 -8.70
C TYR A 220 1.32 20.25 -9.69
N SER A 221 2.62 20.42 -9.41
CA SER A 221 3.57 21.04 -10.33
C SER A 221 4.99 20.55 -10.07
N ALA A 222 5.69 20.18 -11.14
CA ALA A 222 7.14 19.96 -11.13
C ALA A 222 7.93 21.20 -11.58
N SER A 223 7.23 22.30 -11.91
CA SER A 223 7.86 23.52 -12.42
C SER A 223 8.42 24.37 -11.29
N PRO A 224 9.67 24.87 -11.40
CA PRO A 224 10.27 25.76 -10.41
C PRO A 224 9.80 27.21 -10.53
N ARG A 225 8.96 27.55 -11.53
CA ARG A 225 8.53 28.93 -11.75
C ARG A 225 7.57 29.38 -10.63
N PRO A 226 7.76 30.58 -10.04
CA PRO A 226 6.92 31.05 -8.92
C PRO A 226 5.42 31.07 -9.21
N VAL A 227 5.02 31.45 -10.43
CA VAL A 227 3.61 31.48 -10.85
C VAL A 227 2.99 30.08 -10.87
N ASP A 228 3.73 29.07 -11.35
CA ASP A 228 3.25 27.69 -11.39
C ASP A 228 3.16 27.09 -9.98
N LEU A 229 4.08 27.46 -9.09
CA LEU A 229 4.07 27.03 -7.68
C LEU A 229 2.89 27.65 -6.93
N ALA A 230 2.56 28.92 -7.18
CA ALA A 230 1.37 29.56 -6.60
C ALA A 230 0.08 28.86 -7.04
N LEU A 231 -0.04 28.52 -8.33
CA LEU A 231 -1.18 27.77 -8.87
C LEU A 231 -1.24 26.34 -8.33
N ALA A 232 -0.09 25.68 -8.14
CA ALA A 232 -0.02 24.36 -7.53
C ALA A 232 -0.43 24.41 -6.05
N GLY A 233 -0.03 25.45 -5.32
CA GLY A 233 -0.46 25.71 -3.96
C GLY A 233 -1.97 25.90 -3.83
N SER A 234 -2.60 26.67 -4.73
CA SER A 234 -4.06 26.85 -4.69
C SER A 234 -4.82 25.56 -5.03
N LYS A 235 -4.30 24.74 -5.96
CA LYS A 235 -4.86 23.40 -6.23
C LYS A 235 -4.72 22.46 -5.04
N ALA A 236 -3.55 22.43 -4.39
CA ALA A 236 -3.32 21.62 -3.20
C ALA A 236 -4.24 22.03 -2.05
N GLN A 237 -4.46 23.34 -1.87
CA GLN A 237 -5.38 23.87 -0.86
C GLN A 237 -6.82 23.43 -1.16
N ALA A 238 -7.31 23.65 -2.38
CA ALA A 238 -8.66 23.27 -2.78
C ALA A 238 -8.91 21.74 -2.64
N ASP A 239 -7.90 20.93 -2.97
CA ASP A 239 -7.97 19.47 -2.79
C ASP A 239 -8.03 19.09 -1.30
N ALA A 240 -7.17 19.69 -0.45
CA ALA A 240 -7.19 19.44 0.98
C ALA A 240 -8.50 19.93 1.65
N ASP A 241 -9.11 21.00 1.16
CA ASP A 241 -10.38 21.48 1.71
C ASP A 241 -11.54 20.55 1.37
N ALA A 242 -11.50 19.92 0.19
CA ALA A 242 -12.51 18.94 -0.21
C ALA A 242 -12.25 17.53 0.36
N ASN A 243 -11.00 17.10 0.43
CA ASN A 243 -10.63 15.68 0.48
C ASN A 243 -9.69 15.29 1.63
N LEU A 244 -9.35 16.20 2.55
CA LEU A 244 -8.52 15.91 3.72
C LEU A 244 -9.29 16.05 5.04
N GLN A 245 -9.24 14.99 5.84
CA GLN A 245 -9.61 15.01 7.25
C GLN A 245 -8.37 14.83 8.12
N ILE A 246 -8.17 15.71 9.10
CA ILE A 246 -7.10 15.61 10.10
C ILE A 246 -7.75 15.41 11.45
N GLU A 247 -7.30 14.37 12.15
CA GLU A 247 -7.83 13.93 13.43
C GLU A 247 -6.68 13.82 14.42
N MET A 248 -6.75 14.58 15.51
CA MET A 248 -5.79 14.47 16.60
C MET A 248 -6.24 13.36 17.55
N LEU A 249 -5.49 12.25 17.55
CA LEU A 249 -5.74 11.10 18.40
C LEU A 249 -5.04 11.23 19.77
N ASN A 250 -3.99 12.04 19.85
CA ASN A 250 -3.29 12.36 21.09
C ASN A 250 -2.52 13.69 20.90
N PRO A 251 -2.44 14.57 21.91
CA PRO A 251 -3.08 14.48 23.24
C PRO A 251 -4.61 14.42 23.17
N THR A 252 -5.26 13.69 24.08
CA THR A 252 -6.73 13.64 24.14
C THR A 252 -7.29 14.76 25.02
N ALA A 253 -8.60 15.00 24.96
CA ALA A 253 -9.24 16.04 25.78
C ALA A 253 -9.04 15.76 27.28
N GLU A 254 -9.08 14.49 27.66
CA GLU A 254 -8.80 14.02 29.02
C GLU A 254 -7.31 14.21 29.38
N SER A 255 -6.38 14.01 28.44
CA SER A 255 -4.96 14.33 28.68
C SER A 255 -4.77 15.83 28.92
N PHE A 256 -5.50 16.68 28.21
CA PHE A 256 -5.51 18.12 28.47
C PHE A 256 -6.10 18.46 29.84
N ALA A 257 -7.17 17.78 30.26
CA ALA A 257 -7.78 17.98 31.57
C ALA A 257 -6.86 17.56 32.73
N ASP A 258 -6.22 16.40 32.60
CA ASP A 258 -5.39 15.81 33.66
C ASP A 258 -4.04 16.51 33.85
N PHE A 259 -3.44 16.98 32.75
CA PHE A 259 -2.09 17.56 32.75
C PHE A 259 -2.07 19.06 32.48
N ASN A 260 -3.21 19.73 32.64
CA ASN A 260 -3.30 21.18 32.50
C ASN A 260 -2.38 21.91 33.48
N ASP A 261 -1.54 22.78 32.97
CA ASP A 261 -0.79 23.74 33.75
C ASP A 261 -1.52 25.08 33.77
N VAL A 262 -1.96 25.50 34.95
CA VAL A 262 -2.80 26.71 35.12
C VAL A 262 -2.02 27.97 34.75
N ASP A 263 -0.72 28.04 35.05
CA ASP A 263 0.09 29.22 34.71
C ASP A 263 0.23 29.31 33.19
N LEU A 264 0.51 28.19 32.51
CA LEU A 264 0.60 28.16 31.05
C LEU A 264 -0.73 28.38 30.35
N GLN A 265 -1.85 27.89 30.91
CA GLN A 265 -3.19 28.23 30.43
C GLN A 265 -3.39 29.74 30.40
N ASN A 266 -2.90 30.46 31.42
CA ASN A 266 -3.03 31.91 31.50
C ASN A 266 -2.07 32.66 30.57
N THR A 267 -0.83 32.19 30.42
CA THR A 267 0.18 32.90 29.61
C THR A 267 0.07 32.61 28.13
N ILE A 268 -0.10 31.34 27.74
CA ILE A 268 -0.08 30.91 26.33
C ILE A 268 -1.41 30.30 25.86
N GLY A 269 -2.24 29.78 26.78
CA GLY A 269 -3.59 29.28 26.49
C GLY A 269 -4.67 30.37 26.45
N GLY A 270 -4.31 31.66 26.59
CA GLY A 270 -5.25 32.78 26.58
C GLY A 270 -6.28 32.77 27.72
N GLY A 271 -6.04 32.00 28.78
CA GLY A 271 -6.95 31.74 29.90
C GLY A 271 -8.09 30.77 29.58
N THR A 272 -8.27 30.39 28.31
CA THR A 272 -9.45 29.63 27.82
C THR A 272 -9.11 28.27 27.23
N HIS A 273 -7.82 27.95 27.06
CA HIS A 273 -7.36 26.68 26.50
C HIS A 273 -6.44 25.98 27.49
N ARG A 274 -6.70 24.71 27.78
CA ARG A 274 -5.80 23.91 28.62
C ARG A 274 -4.46 23.73 27.93
N VAL A 275 -3.39 23.63 28.71
CA VAL A 275 -2.03 23.53 28.20
C VAL A 275 -1.29 22.38 28.88
N ILE A 276 -0.73 21.47 28.09
CA ILE A 276 0.14 20.40 28.58
C ILE A 276 1.59 20.86 28.45
N PRO A 277 2.34 20.98 29.57
CA PRO A 277 3.72 21.41 29.53
C PRO A 277 4.63 20.35 28.89
N ASN A 278 5.50 20.78 27.99
CA ASN A 278 6.57 19.96 27.39
C ASN A 278 7.93 20.17 28.10
N GLY A 279 8.10 21.27 28.84
CA GLY A 279 9.33 21.55 29.57
C GLY A 279 9.65 20.50 30.65
N GLY A 280 10.92 20.08 30.73
CA GLY A 280 11.44 19.26 31.84
C GLY A 280 10.85 17.84 31.94
N LEU A 281 10.30 17.27 30.86
CA LEU A 281 9.64 15.96 30.85
C LEU A 281 10.46 14.82 31.48
N ALA A 282 11.79 14.85 31.33
CA ALA A 282 12.70 13.86 31.91
C ALA A 282 12.65 13.82 33.46
N TYR A 283 12.28 14.92 34.10
CA TYR A 283 12.22 15.06 35.55
C TYR A 283 10.80 14.86 36.11
N LYS A 284 9.79 14.75 35.23
CA LYS A 284 8.40 14.53 35.64
C LYS A 284 8.15 13.05 35.89
N LYS A 285 7.46 12.72 36.98
CA LYS A 285 7.25 11.33 37.42
C LYS A 285 6.36 10.55 36.44
N ALA A 286 6.96 9.60 35.72
CA ALA A 286 6.24 8.73 34.77
C ALA A 286 5.27 7.73 35.44
N ILE A 287 5.35 7.57 36.76
CA ILE A 287 4.52 6.63 37.56
C ILE A 287 3.11 7.19 37.80
N PHE A 288 2.92 8.51 37.68
CA PHE A 288 1.61 9.12 37.85
C PHE A 288 0.77 8.97 36.58
N ILE A 289 -0.29 8.18 36.67
CA ILE A 289 -1.22 7.89 35.58
C ILE A 289 -2.64 8.18 36.08
N PRO A 290 -3.21 9.34 35.72
CA PRO A 290 -4.59 9.68 36.02
C PRO A 290 -5.59 8.70 35.39
N ALA A 291 -6.69 8.43 36.08
CA ALA A 291 -7.73 7.52 35.60
C ALA A 291 -8.52 8.08 34.39
N GLY A 292 -8.55 9.40 34.21
CA GLY A 292 -9.28 10.09 33.14
C GLY A 292 -8.67 9.88 31.75
N SER A 293 -7.39 10.21 31.59
CA SER A 293 -6.63 9.98 30.34
C SER A 293 -6.08 8.55 30.24
N GLY A 294 -5.73 7.94 31.38
CA GLY A 294 -5.02 6.66 31.41
C GLY A 294 -3.60 6.74 30.83
N GLN A 295 -3.00 7.93 30.84
CA GLN A 295 -1.67 8.21 30.26
C GLN A 295 -0.77 8.86 31.30
N ASN A 296 0.54 8.65 31.22
CA ASN A 296 1.51 9.50 31.92
C ASN A 296 1.76 10.80 31.11
N ILE A 297 2.48 11.76 31.70
CA ILE A 297 2.72 13.04 31.03
C ILE A 297 3.59 12.93 29.77
N GLN A 298 4.51 11.95 29.72
CA GLN A 298 5.34 11.69 28.55
C GLN A 298 4.51 11.16 27.37
N ASP A 299 3.56 10.27 27.64
CA ASP A 299 2.59 9.74 26.68
C ASP A 299 1.61 10.83 26.22
N ALA A 300 1.16 11.67 27.15
CA ALA A 300 0.33 12.85 26.83
C ALA A 300 1.09 13.84 25.92
N ASN A 301 2.42 13.89 25.98
CA ASN A 301 3.28 14.71 25.10
C ASN A 301 3.60 14.07 23.74
N LEU A 302 2.90 13.00 23.34
CA LEU A 302 3.00 12.44 22.00
C LEU A 302 1.93 13.03 21.09
N LEU A 303 2.32 13.73 20.03
CA LEU A 303 1.40 14.13 18.98
C LEU A 303 1.10 12.93 18.08
N LYS A 304 -0.10 12.35 18.20
CA LYS A 304 -0.60 11.28 17.34
C LYS A 304 -1.68 11.83 16.42
N LEU A 305 -1.40 11.86 15.13
CA LEU A 305 -2.35 12.32 14.12
C LEU A 305 -2.80 11.15 13.26
N ARG A 306 -4.10 11.13 12.94
CA ARG A 306 -4.68 10.35 11.86
C ARG A 306 -5.07 11.33 10.76
N LEU A 307 -4.42 11.22 9.61
CA LEU A 307 -4.74 12.01 8.44
C LEU A 307 -5.37 11.08 7.42
N THR A 308 -6.54 11.45 6.90
CA THR A 308 -7.20 10.70 5.83
C THR A 308 -7.37 11.59 4.61
N HIS A 309 -6.71 11.22 3.51
CA HIS A 309 -6.78 11.94 2.24
C HIS A 309 -7.48 11.08 1.19
N ALA A 310 -8.57 11.56 0.61
CA ALA A 310 -9.30 10.86 -0.43
C ALA A 310 -8.64 11.01 -1.81
N TYR A 311 -7.99 9.96 -2.29
CA TYR A 311 -7.30 9.93 -3.57
C TYR A 311 -8.26 9.72 -4.74
N LYS A 312 -8.09 10.50 -5.81
CA LYS A 312 -8.83 10.35 -7.08
C LYS A 312 -8.10 9.41 -8.04
N PRO A 313 -8.69 8.27 -8.43
CA PRO A 313 -8.10 7.39 -9.44
C PRO A 313 -7.90 8.11 -10.78
N GLN A 314 -6.75 7.91 -11.42
CA GLN A 314 -6.40 8.56 -12.69
C GLN A 314 -6.75 7.70 -13.91
N VAL A 315 -6.71 6.36 -13.78
CA VAL A 315 -7.06 5.42 -14.84
C VAL A 315 -8.57 5.15 -14.79
N PRO A 316 -9.37 5.59 -15.77
CA PRO A 316 -10.84 5.56 -15.67
C PRO A 316 -11.42 4.15 -15.49
N LEU A 317 -10.93 3.17 -16.24
CA LEU A 317 -11.44 1.80 -16.21
C LEU A 317 -11.20 1.13 -14.85
N ILE A 318 -9.95 1.18 -14.37
CA ILE A 318 -9.58 0.59 -13.08
C ILE A 318 -10.17 1.39 -11.93
N GLY A 319 -10.20 2.72 -12.04
CA GLY A 319 -10.85 3.60 -11.07
C GLY A 319 -12.31 3.23 -10.88
N ALA A 320 -13.09 3.08 -11.96
CA ALA A 320 -14.48 2.65 -11.87
C ALA A 320 -14.65 1.28 -11.19
N MET A 321 -13.77 0.30 -11.50
CA MET A 321 -13.80 -1.02 -10.87
C MET A 321 -13.51 -0.95 -9.37
N VAL A 322 -12.45 -0.23 -8.97
CA VAL A 322 -12.08 -0.08 -7.55
C VAL A 322 -13.15 0.67 -6.78
N SER A 323 -13.66 1.79 -7.31
CA SER A 323 -14.72 2.56 -6.65
C SER A 323 -16.04 1.80 -6.57
N ARG A 324 -16.35 0.91 -7.53
CA ARG A 324 -17.50 0.00 -7.45
C ARG A 324 -17.29 -1.05 -6.36
N TYR A 325 -16.11 -1.64 -6.30
CA TYR A 325 -15.75 -2.64 -5.28
C TYR A 325 -15.79 -2.05 -3.87
N LEU A 326 -15.16 -0.89 -3.64
CA LEU A 326 -15.14 -0.22 -2.34
C LEU A 326 -16.54 0.15 -1.86
N ARG A 327 -17.41 0.65 -2.76
CA ARG A 327 -18.82 0.92 -2.43
C ARG A 327 -19.59 -0.33 -2.07
N TRP A 328 -19.32 -1.45 -2.73
CA TRP A 328 -19.97 -2.72 -2.44
C TRP A 328 -19.57 -3.29 -1.07
N THR A 329 -18.32 -3.12 -0.67
CA THR A 329 -17.82 -3.58 0.64
C THR A 329 -18.03 -2.56 1.76
N ASN A 330 -18.54 -1.36 1.46
CA ASN A 330 -18.68 -0.31 2.44
C ASN A 330 -19.86 -0.62 3.38
N PRO A 331 -19.65 -0.77 4.71
CA PRO A 331 -20.72 -1.06 5.66
C PRO A 331 -21.73 0.09 5.85
N GLY A 332 -21.50 1.26 5.23
CA GLY A 332 -22.47 2.36 5.19
C GLY A 332 -22.57 3.16 6.50
N THR A 333 -21.65 2.94 7.45
CA THR A 333 -21.58 3.71 8.69
C THR A 333 -21.19 5.14 8.34
N GLY A 334 -22.10 6.08 8.53
CA GLY A 334 -21.92 7.49 8.18
C GLY A 334 -20.61 8.04 8.74
N GLY A 335 -19.82 8.68 7.88
CA GLY A 335 -18.49 9.17 8.22
C GLY A 335 -17.74 9.62 6.97
N PHE A 336 -16.63 10.34 7.16
CA PHE A 336 -15.84 10.92 6.08
C PHE A 336 -15.41 9.87 5.04
N ASN A 337 -14.92 8.71 5.47
CA ASN A 337 -14.50 7.63 4.57
C ASN A 337 -15.65 7.10 3.72
N SER A 338 -16.81 6.85 4.34
CA SER A 338 -18.01 6.37 3.66
C SER A 338 -18.51 7.37 2.63
N GLN A 339 -18.50 8.67 2.97
CA GLN A 339 -18.85 9.74 2.05
C GLN A 339 -17.91 9.76 0.84
N LYS A 340 -16.59 9.72 1.08
CA LYS A 340 -15.58 9.78 0.00
C LYS A 340 -15.58 8.55 -0.89
N ILE A 341 -15.85 7.36 -0.34
CA ILE A 341 -16.07 6.14 -1.12
C ILE A 341 -17.29 6.27 -2.03
N ASN A 342 -18.39 6.88 -1.55
CA ASN A 342 -19.58 7.12 -2.35
C ASN A 342 -19.34 8.11 -3.50
N GLU A 343 -18.49 9.12 -3.29
CA GLU A 343 -17.97 10.04 -4.32
C GLU A 343 -17.01 9.35 -5.31
N GLY A 344 -16.66 8.08 -5.07
CA GLY A 344 -15.79 7.28 -5.93
C GLY A 344 -14.30 7.49 -5.70
N LEU A 345 -13.92 8.12 -4.58
CA LEU A 345 -12.55 8.33 -4.15
C LEU A 345 -12.05 7.18 -3.27
N ILE A 346 -10.74 7.06 -3.12
CA ILE A 346 -10.08 6.04 -2.30
C ILE A 346 -9.50 6.72 -1.05
N PRO A 347 -10.07 6.54 0.14
CA PRO A 347 -9.50 7.09 1.37
C PRO A 347 -8.14 6.46 1.68
N VAL A 348 -7.09 7.27 1.75
CA VAL A 348 -5.76 6.86 2.16
C VAL A 348 -5.54 7.37 3.58
N VAL A 349 -5.42 6.45 4.54
CA VAL A 349 -5.17 6.77 5.95
C VAL A 349 -3.66 6.75 6.20
N MET A 350 -3.18 7.79 6.87
CA MET A 350 -1.82 7.89 7.40
C MET A 350 -1.88 8.13 8.90
N HIS A 351 -1.03 7.41 9.63
CA HIS A 351 -0.80 7.65 11.06
C HIS A 351 0.61 8.16 11.24
N VAL A 352 0.75 9.22 12.03
CA VAL A 352 2.04 9.78 12.39
C VAL A 352 2.06 10.09 13.88
N THR A 353 3.14 9.69 14.53
CA THR A 353 3.39 9.93 15.94
C THR A 353 4.72 10.65 16.07
N LEU A 354 4.74 11.81 16.72
CA LEU A 354 5.95 12.54 17.05
C LEU A 354 5.91 12.99 18.50
N HIS A 355 7.07 13.16 19.12
CA HIS A 355 7.13 13.84 20.41
C HIS A 355 6.87 15.33 20.17
N MET A 356 6.05 15.92 21.04
CA MET A 356 5.93 17.36 21.11
C MET A 356 7.30 17.99 21.39
N GLN A 357 7.51 19.19 20.85
CA GLN A 357 8.71 20.03 21.03
C GLN A 357 8.32 21.42 21.56
N SER A 358 7.03 21.62 21.85
CA SER A 358 6.40 22.82 22.37
C SER A 358 5.26 22.39 23.29
N ASP A 359 4.82 23.27 24.19
CA ASP A 359 3.67 22.98 25.05
C ASP A 359 2.42 22.79 24.18
N ALA A 360 1.64 21.73 24.41
CA ALA A 360 0.44 21.48 23.60
C ALA A 360 -0.71 22.38 24.10
N ILE A 361 -1.43 23.04 23.20
CA ILE A 361 -2.59 23.87 23.54
C ILE A 361 -3.87 23.16 23.05
N GLU A 362 -4.89 23.09 23.90
CA GLU A 362 -6.16 22.41 23.60
C GLU A 362 -6.91 23.10 22.44
N GLY A 363 -7.13 22.35 21.35
CA GLY A 363 -7.83 22.81 20.15
C GLY A 363 -9.17 22.12 19.90
N ILE A 364 -9.94 22.64 18.94
CA ILE A 364 -11.31 22.17 18.61
C ILE A 364 -11.32 20.75 17.99
N SER A 365 -10.20 20.26 17.48
CA SER A 365 -10.12 19.07 16.61
C SER A 365 -9.60 17.80 17.29
N VAL A 366 -9.72 17.70 18.62
CA VAL A 366 -9.38 16.47 19.35
C VAL A 366 -10.47 15.43 19.11
N SER A 367 -10.12 14.35 18.40
CA SER A 367 -11.08 13.42 17.80
C SER A 367 -11.23 12.10 18.55
N ALA A 368 -10.35 11.83 19.52
CA ALA A 368 -10.36 10.59 20.27
C ALA A 368 -10.62 10.86 21.76
N PRO A 369 -11.69 10.27 22.32
CA PRO A 369 -11.84 10.21 23.76
C PRO A 369 -10.75 9.23 24.28
N GLY A 370 -10.09 9.59 25.38
CA GLY A 370 -8.89 8.92 25.94
C GLY A 370 -9.05 7.44 26.28
N ARG A 371 -7.97 6.76 26.70
CA ARG A 371 -8.08 5.33 27.11
C ARG A 371 -8.66 5.16 28.52
N GLY A 372 -8.79 6.24 29.29
CA GLY A 372 -9.35 6.20 30.62
C GLY A 372 -10.85 5.90 30.64
N ASN A 373 -11.35 5.55 31.83
CA ASN A 373 -12.73 5.09 32.09
C ASN A 373 -13.18 3.84 31.32
N GLY A 374 -12.29 2.88 31.07
CA GLY A 374 -12.68 1.56 30.52
C GLY A 374 -13.18 1.60 29.07
N GLY A 375 -12.75 2.60 28.29
CA GLY A 375 -13.17 2.75 26.88
C GLY A 375 -14.48 3.51 26.69
N ALA A 376 -14.99 4.19 27.73
CA ALA A 376 -16.13 5.09 27.68
C ALA A 376 -15.71 6.52 28.07
N PRO A 377 -14.93 7.21 27.23
CA PRO A 377 -14.27 8.43 27.66
C PRO A 377 -15.21 9.62 27.37
N GLY A 378 -15.26 10.55 28.32
CA GLY A 378 -16.26 11.61 28.38
C GLY A 378 -15.60 12.96 28.17
N ASN A 379 -16.29 13.88 27.48
CA ASN A 379 -15.81 15.24 27.33
C ASN A 379 -15.62 15.87 28.72
N PRO A 380 -14.41 16.32 29.08
CA PRO A 380 -14.11 16.90 30.40
C PRO A 380 -14.79 18.25 30.64
N GLY A 381 -15.57 18.76 29.69
CA GLY A 381 -16.21 20.07 29.76
C GLY A 381 -15.21 21.20 29.52
N MET A 382 -15.71 22.44 29.59
CA MET A 382 -14.88 23.63 29.39
C MET A 382 -13.76 23.69 30.43
N PRO A 383 -12.58 24.25 30.07
CA PRO A 383 -11.52 24.50 31.03
C PRO A 383 -12.02 25.33 32.21
N PRO A 384 -11.50 25.08 33.42
CA PRO A 384 -11.77 25.97 34.53
C PRO A 384 -11.33 27.38 34.15
N ALA A 385 -12.22 28.36 34.33
CA ALA A 385 -11.91 29.76 34.12
C ALA A 385 -10.90 30.16 35.19
N SER A 386 -9.62 30.18 34.83
CA SER A 386 -8.61 30.89 35.60
C SER A 386 -8.39 32.20 34.85
N ARG A 387 -8.90 33.30 35.40
CA ARG A 387 -8.23 34.58 35.24
C ARG A 387 -7.62 34.83 36.61
N PRO A 388 -6.33 34.58 36.83
CA PRO A 388 -5.67 35.16 37.97
C PRO A 388 -5.76 36.67 37.75
N ASP A 389 -6.40 37.38 38.69
CA ASP A 389 -6.21 38.82 38.78
C ASP A 389 -4.69 39.05 38.81
N ALA A 390 -4.18 39.86 37.88
CA ALA A 390 -2.77 40.22 37.90
C ALA A 390 -2.46 40.76 39.30
N PRO A 391 -1.39 40.29 39.98
CA PRO A 391 -1.07 40.81 41.30
C PRO A 391 -0.93 42.34 41.17
N PRO A 392 -1.55 43.13 42.06
CA PRO A 392 -1.45 44.57 41.99
C PRO A 392 0.04 44.93 42.03
N CYS A 393 0.52 45.65 41.00
CA CYS A 393 1.91 46.14 41.00
C CYS A 393 2.05 47.17 42.12
N ALA A 394 2.53 46.71 43.28
CA ALA A 394 2.79 47.56 44.44
C ALA A 394 3.99 48.50 44.21
N THR A 395 4.85 48.19 43.23
CA THR A 395 6.04 48.97 42.89
C THR A 395 6.16 49.18 41.38
N VAL A 396 6.88 50.22 40.95
CA VAL A 396 7.17 50.54 39.54
C VAL A 396 7.89 49.39 38.82
N LEU A 397 8.51 48.46 39.56
CA LEU A 397 9.16 47.26 39.05
C LEU A 397 8.32 45.97 39.20
N CYS A 398 7.09 46.04 39.71
CA CYS A 398 6.21 44.89 39.98
C CYS A 398 6.89 43.75 40.78
N THR A 399 7.73 44.10 41.76
CA THR A 399 8.23 43.14 42.77
C THR A 399 7.28 43.16 43.98
N ALA A 400 6.86 41.99 44.45
CA ALA A 400 6.04 41.84 45.65
C ALA A 400 6.76 42.42 46.88
N ASP A 401 6.04 43.18 47.69
CA ASP A 401 6.54 43.73 48.96
C ASP A 401 6.76 42.56 49.95
N PRO A 402 7.97 42.38 50.52
CA PRO A 402 8.22 41.29 51.47
C PRO A 402 7.64 41.55 52.87
N SER A 403 6.84 42.60 53.07
CA SER A 403 6.34 42.99 54.39
C SER A 403 4.82 43.08 54.51
N GLY A 404 4.22 42.13 55.25
CA GLY A 404 3.09 42.46 56.14
C GLY A 404 1.69 41.95 55.77
N SER A 405 1.27 40.92 56.49
CA SER A 405 -0.12 40.59 56.86
C SER A 405 -0.98 41.82 57.20
N ALA A 406 -2.21 41.91 56.66
CA ALA A 406 -3.37 42.50 57.36
C ALA A 406 -4.72 42.22 56.67
N ASN A 407 -5.55 41.44 57.35
CA ASN A 407 -7.01 41.58 57.51
C ASN A 407 -7.91 41.86 56.30
N ALA A 408 -8.63 40.81 55.86
CA ALA A 408 -9.90 40.94 55.18
C ALA A 408 -10.93 41.61 56.10
N GLY A 409 -11.29 42.86 55.79
CA GLY A 409 -12.34 43.62 56.44
C GLY A 409 -13.73 43.24 55.97
N ASN A 410 -14.55 42.83 56.93
CA ASN A 410 -15.85 43.42 57.26
C ASN A 410 -16.96 43.44 56.18
N ALA A 411 -17.89 42.49 56.28
CA ALA A 411 -19.28 42.65 55.79
C ALA A 411 -20.21 42.75 57.00
N GLY A 412 -20.79 43.94 57.21
CA GLY A 412 -21.77 44.21 58.26
C GLY A 412 -23.22 44.12 57.76
N ASN A 413 -24.06 43.46 58.55
CA ASN A 413 -25.51 43.63 58.78
C ASN A 413 -26.00 42.33 59.45
N LYS A 414 -26.72 42.26 60.58
CA LYS A 414 -27.60 43.14 61.37
C LYS A 414 -27.88 42.39 62.73
N PRO A 415 -28.34 43.02 63.84
CA PRO A 415 -28.21 42.45 65.20
C PRO A 415 -29.41 41.63 65.72
N ASP A 416 -29.09 40.58 66.49
CA ASP A 416 -29.61 40.04 67.79
C ASP A 416 -31.11 40.06 68.20
N PRO A 417 -31.56 39.32 69.26
CA PRO A 417 -30.88 38.31 70.09
C PRO A 417 -31.72 37.06 70.48
N GLY A 418 -31.10 36.06 71.11
CA GLY A 418 -31.74 35.29 72.20
C GLY A 418 -31.51 33.77 72.22
N GLY A 419 -31.05 33.26 73.39
CA GLY A 419 -31.39 31.89 73.84
C GLY A 419 -30.24 30.93 74.21
N THR A 420 -29.58 31.20 75.32
CA THR A 420 -29.18 30.28 76.43
C THR A 420 -29.14 28.74 76.25
N ASN A 421 -28.04 28.16 76.79
CA ASN A 421 -27.94 26.91 77.57
C ASN A 421 -28.08 25.58 76.80
N ASP A 422 -27.45 24.44 77.11
CA ASP A 422 -26.58 23.96 78.18
C ASP A 422 -26.00 22.58 77.73
N ALA A 423 -24.73 22.35 78.06
CA ALA A 423 -24.21 21.16 78.77
C ALA A 423 -24.20 19.73 78.16
N GLY A 424 -23.06 19.07 78.45
CA GLY A 424 -22.90 17.61 78.62
C GLY A 424 -22.67 16.86 77.32
N GLY A 425 -21.74 15.91 77.19
CA GLY A 425 -20.98 15.16 78.17
C GLY A 425 -20.41 13.94 77.43
N ALA A 426 -19.22 13.51 77.83
CA ALA A 426 -18.42 12.45 77.25
C ALA A 426 -19.15 11.10 77.08
N ASN A 427 -18.69 10.29 76.11
CA ASN A 427 -18.02 9.00 76.37
C ASN A 427 -17.86 8.16 75.08
N ASP A 428 -16.60 7.88 74.74
CA ASP A 428 -16.12 6.63 74.13
C ASP A 428 -15.94 5.59 75.29
N PRO A 429 -15.56 4.29 75.14
CA PRO A 429 -15.16 3.54 73.93
C PRO A 429 -15.60 2.04 73.91
N GLY A 430 -15.19 1.30 72.87
CA GLY A 430 -15.09 -0.18 72.85
C GLY A 430 -15.33 -0.77 71.45
N GLY A 431 -14.31 -1.29 70.75
CA GLY A 431 -13.88 -2.71 70.77
C GLY A 431 -14.77 -3.56 69.84
N THR A 432 -14.32 -4.31 68.82
CA THR A 432 -13.34 -5.41 68.83
C THR A 432 -13.24 -6.03 67.41
N GLY A 433 -12.15 -6.76 67.12
CA GLY A 433 -12.21 -8.00 66.32
C GLY A 433 -11.52 -7.98 64.96
N GLY A 434 -10.36 -8.66 64.87
CA GLY A 434 -9.50 -8.70 63.68
C GLY A 434 -9.64 -9.93 62.78
N LYS A 435 -8.72 -10.03 61.81
CA LYS A 435 -8.04 -11.25 61.32
C LYS A 435 -7.22 -10.94 60.06
N GLU A 436 -5.90 -11.06 60.18
CA GLU A 436 -4.96 -11.47 59.13
C GLU A 436 -5.23 -12.95 58.72
N PRO A 437 -4.71 -13.52 57.60
CA PRO A 437 -3.32 -13.33 57.16
C PRO A 437 -2.99 -13.43 55.63
N GLU A 438 -1.69 -13.29 55.36
CA GLU A 438 -0.88 -13.97 54.32
C GLU A 438 -0.74 -13.38 52.90
N ALA A 439 0.46 -12.84 52.67
CA ALA A 439 1.18 -12.85 51.39
C ALA A 439 2.06 -14.13 51.32
N PRO A 440 2.53 -14.58 50.13
CA PRO A 440 3.73 -13.95 49.56
C PRO A 440 3.73 -13.82 48.01
N GLY A 441 4.38 -12.75 47.54
CA GLY A 441 4.66 -12.51 46.13
C GLY A 441 5.93 -13.21 45.64
N GLY A 442 5.90 -13.71 44.40
CA GLY A 442 7.07 -14.12 43.62
C GLY A 442 7.29 -13.18 42.43
N PRO A 443 8.54 -13.01 41.96
CA PRO A 443 8.90 -12.05 40.92
C PRO A 443 8.73 -12.65 39.51
N CYS A 444 8.18 -11.87 38.56
CA CYS A 444 8.13 -12.26 37.16
C CYS A 444 9.32 -11.66 36.40
N GLN A 445 10.18 -12.54 35.89
CA GLN A 445 11.38 -12.24 35.11
C GLN A 445 11.07 -11.78 33.68
N GLN A 446 11.97 -10.94 33.18
CA GLN A 446 12.24 -10.63 31.78
C GLN A 446 12.35 -11.88 30.90
N GLN A 447 11.86 -11.79 29.66
CA GLN A 447 12.57 -12.41 28.53
C GLN A 447 12.26 -11.69 27.21
N ILE A 448 13.35 -11.25 26.58
CA ILE A 448 13.50 -10.75 25.23
C ILE A 448 13.79 -11.96 24.33
N ALA A 449 13.10 -12.06 23.19
CA ALA A 449 13.59 -12.67 21.95
C ALA A 449 12.80 -12.09 20.77
#